data_AF-A0AAX1PFI1-F1
#
_entry.id   AF-A0AAX1PFI1-F1
#
_cell.length_a   1.000
_cell.length_b   1.000
_cell.length_c   1.000
_cell.angle_alpha   90.00
_cell.angle_beta   90.00
_cell.angle_gamma   90.00
#
_symmetry.space_group_name_H-M   'P 1'
#
loop_
_entity.id
_entity.type
_entity.pdbx_description
1 polymer ?
#
loop_
_entity_poly.entity_id
_entity_poly.type
_entity_poly.pdbx_seq_one_letter_code
_entity_poly.pdbx_strand_id
1 'polypeptide(L)'
;MKKQAGFTLIELVIVIIILGILAVTAAPKFLNLQDDAKTAAASGVLAAVQSSSQLVYSKSALEGLETASSGAISSSDGTEIKVVYGYPKASSDGIEQAVTIDGSWKGTSGASSTFRFAPTDAKEKSDCVLYTEATSSVPAKAELGKLNASSVCVVTP
;
A
#
# COMPACT_ATOMS: atom_id res chain seq x y z
N MET A 1 -27.51 53.01 -25.34
CA MET A 1 -27.48 51.64 -25.91
C MET A 1 -26.07 51.10 -25.74
N LYS A 2 -25.84 50.08 -24.91
CA LYS A 2 -24.52 49.45 -24.77
C LYS A 2 -24.32 48.50 -25.94
N LYS A 3 -23.28 48.69 -26.75
CA LYS A 3 -22.91 47.73 -27.81
C LYS A 3 -22.48 46.43 -27.13
N GLN A 4 -23.20 45.35 -27.37
CA GLN A 4 -22.78 44.01 -26.99
C GLN A 4 -21.70 43.58 -27.98
N ALA A 5 -20.45 43.52 -27.54
CA ALA A 5 -19.37 42.93 -28.31
C ALA A 5 -19.61 41.41 -28.35
N GLY A 6 -20.06 40.90 -29.49
CA GLY A 6 -20.16 39.46 -29.71
C GLY A 6 -18.77 38.85 -29.83
N PHE A 7 -18.60 37.65 -29.26
CA PHE A 7 -17.38 36.85 -29.42
C PHE A 7 -17.22 36.46 -30.89
N THR A 8 -16.00 36.54 -31.44
CA THR A 8 -15.79 36.14 -32.83
C THR A 8 -15.71 34.62 -32.95
N LEU A 9 -16.19 34.06 -34.08
CA LEU A 9 -16.06 32.61 -34.33
C LEU A 9 -14.59 32.17 -34.34
N ILE A 10 -13.69 33.04 -34.82
CA ILE A 10 -12.26 32.74 -34.86
C ILE A 10 -11.61 32.69 -33.47
N GLU A 11 -12.04 33.54 -32.52
CA GLU A 11 -11.60 33.45 -31.13
C GLU A 11 -12.02 32.14 -30.48
N LEU A 12 -13.22 31.64 -30.77
CA LEU A 12 -13.65 30.34 -30.25
C LEU A 12 -12.80 29.20 -30.83
N VAL A 13 -12.55 29.24 -32.15
CA VAL A 13 -11.76 28.22 -32.85
C VAL A 13 -10.31 28.18 -32.38
N ILE A 14 -9.67 29.34 -32.20
CA ILE A 14 -8.27 29.34 -31.76
C ILE A 14 -8.10 28.82 -30.33
N VAL A 15 -9.08 29.08 -29.45
CA VAL A 15 -9.06 28.58 -28.06
C VAL A 15 -9.11 27.05 -28.03
N ILE A 16 -10.01 26.42 -28.79
CA ILE A 16 -10.10 24.95 -28.80
C ILE A 16 -8.86 24.31 -29.44
N ILE A 17 -8.22 24.97 -30.42
CA ILE A 17 -6.95 24.50 -31.01
C ILE A 17 -5.83 24.54 -29.96
N ILE A 18 -5.68 25.64 -29.23
CA ILE A 18 -4.67 25.77 -28.17
C ILE A 18 -4.92 24.72 -27.07
N LEU A 19 -6.18 24.58 -26.61
CA LEU A 19 -6.54 23.55 -25.63
C LEU A 19 -6.26 22.13 -26.15
N GLY A 20 -6.47 21.87 -27.43
CA GLY A 20 -6.15 20.59 -28.07
C GLY A 20 -4.65 20.26 -28.00
N ILE A 21 -3.78 21.22 -28.33
CA ILE A 21 -2.31 21.04 -28.28
C ILE A 21 -1.85 20.82 -26.82
N LEU A 22 -2.38 21.60 -25.89
CA LEU A 22 -2.06 21.47 -24.46
C LEU A 22 -2.51 20.11 -23.91
N ALA A 23 -3.70 19.63 -24.30
CA ALA A 23 -4.21 18.34 -23.86
C ALA A 23 -3.34 17.17 -24.32
N VAL A 24 -2.91 17.16 -25.59
CA VAL A 24 -2.08 16.08 -26.15
C VAL A 24 -0.69 16.01 -25.49
N THR A 25 -0.13 17.16 -25.12
CA THR A 25 1.20 17.22 -24.48
C THR A 25 1.15 16.98 -22.96
N ALA A 26 0.08 17.39 -22.29
CA ALA A 26 -0.08 17.23 -20.85
C ALA A 26 -0.54 15.81 -20.45
N ALA A 27 -1.38 15.15 -21.25
CA ALA A 27 -1.99 13.87 -20.88
C ALA A 27 -0.96 12.75 -20.61
N PRO A 28 0.07 12.50 -21.45
CA PRO A 28 1.05 11.44 -21.18
C PRO A 28 1.83 11.68 -19.89
N LYS A 29 2.20 12.94 -19.61
CA LYS A 29 2.91 13.32 -18.38
C LYS A 29 2.04 13.10 -17.15
N PHE A 30 0.76 13.45 -17.22
CA PHE A 30 -0.19 13.26 -16.12
C PHE A 30 -0.42 11.78 -15.81
N LEU A 31 -0.42 10.89 -16.81
CA LEU A 31 -0.53 9.45 -16.60
C LEU A 31 0.70 8.89 -15.88
N ASN A 32 1.91 9.23 -16.34
CA ASN A 32 3.14 8.78 -15.68
C ASN A 32 3.23 9.24 -14.22
N LEU A 33 2.89 10.50 -13.94
CA LEU A 33 2.87 11.04 -12.57
C LEU A 33 1.91 10.28 -11.65
N GLN A 34 0.76 9.83 -12.17
CA GLN A 34 -0.18 9.02 -11.38
C GLN A 34 0.39 7.64 -11.05
N ASP A 35 1.09 7.01 -11.99
CA ASP A 35 1.68 5.68 -11.76
C ASP A 35 2.89 5.75 -10.83
N ASP A 36 3.70 6.81 -10.93
CA ASP A 36 4.77 7.12 -9.98
C ASP A 36 4.20 7.35 -8.57
N ALA A 37 3.10 8.10 -8.46
CA ALA A 37 2.43 8.36 -7.19
C ALA A 37 1.89 7.07 -6.54
N LYS A 38 1.31 6.16 -7.32
CA LYS A 38 0.85 4.85 -6.82
C LYS A 38 2.02 4.00 -6.31
N THR A 39 3.12 3.97 -7.07
CA THR A 39 4.33 3.22 -6.69
C THR A 39 4.97 3.80 -5.41
N ALA A 40 4.98 5.13 -5.28
CA ALA A 40 5.45 5.81 -4.07
C ALA A 40 4.55 5.50 -2.86
N ALA A 41 3.23 5.51 -3.04
CA ALA A 41 2.28 5.14 -1.98
C ALA A 41 2.48 3.68 -1.52
N ALA A 42 2.66 2.75 -2.47
CA ALA A 42 2.96 1.36 -2.17
C ALA A 42 4.27 1.20 -1.38
N SER A 43 5.31 1.96 -1.76
CA SER A 43 6.58 1.98 -1.05
C SER A 43 6.46 2.54 0.35
N GLY A 44 5.59 3.54 0.56
CA GLY A 44 5.24 4.06 1.88
C GLY A 44 4.57 3.01 2.76
N VAL A 45 3.62 2.23 2.20
CA VAL A 45 2.99 1.12 2.91
C VAL A 45 4.01 0.02 3.23
N LEU A 46 4.90 -0.32 2.30
CA LEU A 46 5.98 -1.29 2.55
C LEU A 46 6.82 -0.85 3.75
N ALA A 47 7.25 0.41 3.78
CA ALA A 47 8.04 0.95 4.88
C ALA A 47 7.29 0.91 6.21
N ALA A 48 5.98 1.22 6.20
CA ALA A 48 5.13 1.13 7.39
C ALA A 48 5.02 -0.31 7.92
N VAL A 49 4.82 -1.29 7.04
CA VAL A 49 4.76 -2.72 7.40
C VAL A 49 6.10 -3.23 7.94
N GLN A 50 7.21 -2.84 7.32
CA GLN A 50 8.55 -3.22 7.80
C GLN A 50 8.85 -2.59 9.16
N SER A 51 8.53 -1.30 9.33
CA SER A 51 8.75 -0.57 10.58
C SER A 51 7.92 -1.15 11.72
N SER A 52 6.62 -1.36 11.53
CA SER A 52 5.75 -1.94 12.57
C SER A 52 6.18 -3.37 12.94
N SER A 53 6.57 -4.17 11.96
CA SER A 53 7.09 -5.52 12.19
C SER A 53 8.33 -5.53 13.07
N GLN A 54 9.25 -4.57 12.88
CA GLN A 54 10.45 -4.43 13.71
C GLN A 54 10.16 -3.87 15.11
N LEU A 55 9.18 -2.97 15.23
CA LEU A 55 8.73 -2.46 16.54
C LEU A 55 8.09 -3.57 17.38
N VAL A 56 7.23 -4.38 16.77
CA VAL A 56 6.62 -5.56 17.41
C VAL A 56 7.70 -6.56 17.81
N TYR A 57 8.66 -6.85 16.92
CA TYR A 57 9.78 -7.72 17.25
C TYR A 57 10.59 -7.22 18.46
N SER A 58 10.92 -5.93 18.46
CA SER A 58 11.66 -5.31 19.57
C SER A 58 10.92 -5.46 20.89
N LYS A 59 9.60 -5.28 20.89
CA LYS A 59 8.77 -5.47 22.08
C LYS A 59 8.68 -6.94 22.50
N SER A 60 8.45 -7.85 21.56
CA SER A 60 8.41 -9.29 21.83
C SER A 60 9.71 -9.81 22.43
N ALA A 61 10.87 -9.29 21.99
CA ALA A 61 12.16 -9.67 22.54
C ALA A 61 12.35 -9.21 24.00
N LEU A 62 11.75 -8.08 24.39
CA LEU A 62 11.74 -7.64 25.79
C LEU A 62 10.85 -8.53 26.67
N GLU A 63 9.83 -9.16 26.08
CA GLU A 63 8.91 -10.09 26.75
C GLU A 63 9.38 -11.55 26.66
N GLY A 64 10.53 -11.83 26.01
CA GLY A 64 11.10 -13.18 25.88
C GLY A 64 10.37 -14.09 24.87
N LEU A 65 9.65 -13.50 23.91
CA LEU A 65 8.84 -14.20 22.92
C LEU A 65 9.52 -14.35 21.55
N GLU A 66 10.77 -13.92 21.40
CA GLU A 66 11.50 -13.90 20.12
C GLU A 66 11.79 -15.29 19.55
N THR A 67 11.80 -16.33 20.39
CA THR A 67 11.97 -17.73 19.96
C THR A 67 10.68 -18.56 20.04
N ALA A 68 9.60 -17.98 20.57
CA ALA A 68 8.34 -18.68 20.74
C ALA A 68 7.62 -18.87 19.39
N SER A 69 7.14 -20.08 19.12
CA SER A 69 6.38 -20.39 17.90
C SER A 69 5.02 -19.68 17.83
N SER A 70 4.51 -19.23 18.97
CA SER A 70 3.34 -18.37 19.07
C SER A 70 3.36 -17.61 20.39
N GLY A 71 2.87 -16.37 20.37
CA GLY A 71 2.63 -15.56 21.55
C GLY A 71 1.71 -14.39 21.23
N ALA A 72 1.56 -13.48 22.19
CA ALA A 72 0.90 -12.20 22.00
C ALA A 72 1.61 -11.15 22.84
N ILE A 73 1.69 -9.93 22.30
CA ILE A 73 2.15 -8.75 23.04
C ILE A 73 1.01 -7.75 23.14
N SER A 74 0.95 -6.98 24.22
CA SER A 74 -0.03 -5.89 24.33
C SER A 74 0.46 -4.66 23.56
N SER A 75 -0.38 -3.98 22.80
CA SER A 75 -0.08 -2.64 22.27
C SER A 75 -0.25 -1.58 23.37
N SER A 76 0.19 -0.34 23.14
CA SER A 76 -0.03 0.79 24.06
C SER A 76 -1.50 1.00 24.42
N ASP A 77 -2.38 0.66 23.47
CA ASP A 77 -3.82 0.89 23.57
C ASP A 77 -4.55 -0.32 24.20
N GLY A 78 -3.81 -1.31 24.70
CA GLY A 78 -4.35 -2.53 25.31
C GLY A 78 -4.79 -3.60 24.32
N THR A 79 -4.76 -3.33 23.01
CA THR A 79 -5.02 -4.32 21.97
C THR A 79 -3.92 -5.38 21.93
N GLU A 80 -4.26 -6.66 21.91
CA GLU A 80 -3.28 -7.74 21.75
C GLU A 80 -2.88 -7.91 20.27
N ILE A 81 -1.58 -7.99 20.04
CA ILE A 81 -0.98 -8.30 18.74
C ILE A 81 -0.40 -9.71 18.83
N LYS A 82 -0.94 -10.65 18.06
CA LYS A 82 -0.40 -12.01 17.95
C LYS A 82 0.96 -11.97 17.28
N VAL A 83 1.89 -12.73 17.83
CA VAL A 83 3.26 -12.84 17.34
C VAL A 83 3.67 -14.29 17.10
N VAL A 84 4.62 -14.47 16.18
CA VAL A 84 5.25 -15.73 15.80
C VAL A 84 6.75 -15.45 15.66
N TYR A 85 7.57 -16.12 16.47
CA TYR A 85 9.02 -15.88 16.57
C TYR A 85 9.36 -14.40 16.76
N GLY A 86 8.62 -13.74 17.66
CA GLY A 86 8.72 -12.31 17.96
C GLY A 86 8.11 -11.35 16.95
N TYR A 87 7.89 -11.76 15.70
CA TYR A 87 7.31 -10.90 14.65
C TYR A 87 5.77 -10.96 14.66
N PRO A 88 5.06 -9.94 14.14
CA PRO A 88 3.62 -10.01 14.00
C PRO A 88 3.17 -11.24 13.22
N LYS A 89 2.10 -11.90 13.69
CA LYS A 89 1.46 -12.98 12.95
C LYS A 89 0.88 -12.46 11.63
N ALA A 90 0.99 -13.21 10.54
CA ALA A 90 0.38 -12.89 9.25
C ALA A 90 -1.15 -13.08 9.30
N SER A 91 -1.85 -12.22 10.03
CA SER A 91 -3.30 -12.30 10.30
C SER A 91 -3.88 -10.95 10.72
N SER A 92 -5.21 -10.87 10.78
CA SER A 92 -5.96 -9.70 11.24
C SER A 92 -5.72 -9.32 12.69
N ASP A 93 -5.28 -10.28 13.50
CA ASP A 93 -4.96 -10.09 14.92
C ASP A 93 -3.45 -9.90 15.14
N GLY A 94 -2.66 -9.84 14.07
CA GLY A 94 -1.20 -9.68 14.12
C GLY A 94 -0.78 -8.44 13.33
N ILE A 95 -0.21 -8.63 12.15
CA ILE A 95 0.34 -7.54 11.34
C ILE A 95 -0.69 -6.45 11.01
N GLU A 96 -1.98 -6.79 10.85
CA GLU A 96 -3.01 -5.78 10.59
C GLU A 96 -3.25 -4.85 11.80
N GLN A 97 -3.13 -5.35 13.04
CA GLN A 97 -3.19 -4.52 14.24
C GLN A 97 -1.91 -3.71 14.46
N ALA A 98 -0.77 -4.24 13.99
CA ALA A 98 0.52 -3.57 14.14
C ALA A 98 0.70 -2.39 13.17
N VAL A 99 0.04 -2.43 12.01
CA VAL A 99 0.23 -1.46 10.93
C VAL A 99 -0.86 -0.40 10.96
N THR A 100 -0.47 0.86 11.05
CA THR A 100 -1.37 2.00 10.83
C THR A 100 -1.13 2.58 9.44
N ILE A 101 -2.10 2.42 8.55
CA ILE A 101 -2.10 2.94 7.18
C ILE A 101 -3.38 3.73 6.94
N ASP A 102 -3.38 4.56 5.91
CA ASP A 102 -4.55 5.31 5.51
C ASP A 102 -5.63 4.37 4.93
N GLY A 103 -6.90 4.77 5.04
CA GLY A 103 -8.03 3.94 4.61
C GLY A 103 -8.09 3.63 3.11
N SER A 104 -7.15 4.16 2.31
CA SER A 104 -6.98 3.84 0.89
C SER A 104 -6.35 2.46 0.65
N TRP A 105 -5.76 1.86 1.69
CA TRP A 105 -5.15 0.54 1.65
C TRP A 105 -5.82 -0.40 2.65
N LYS A 106 -5.98 -1.67 2.27
CA LYS A 106 -6.66 -2.68 3.06
C LYS A 106 -5.80 -3.92 3.24
N GLY A 107 -5.76 -4.42 4.47
CA GLY A 107 -5.25 -5.74 4.82
C GLY A 107 -6.18 -6.87 4.41
N THR A 108 -5.62 -7.99 3.96
CA THR A 108 -6.36 -9.24 3.73
C THR A 108 -5.42 -10.42 3.90
N SER A 109 -5.91 -11.49 4.54
CA SER A 109 -5.18 -12.75 4.65
C SER A 109 -4.79 -13.28 3.27
N GLY A 110 -3.51 -13.60 3.08
CA GLY A 110 -3.00 -14.24 1.87
C GLY A 110 -3.10 -15.76 1.95
N ALA A 111 -2.24 -16.44 1.18
CA ALA A 111 -2.00 -17.88 1.34
C ALA A 111 -1.33 -18.18 2.70
N SER A 112 -1.16 -19.46 3.05
CA SER A 112 -0.57 -19.91 4.33
C SER A 112 0.61 -19.06 4.79
N SER A 113 0.49 -18.45 5.97
CA SER A 113 1.50 -17.59 6.61
C SER A 113 1.85 -16.29 5.87
N THR A 114 0.96 -15.80 4.99
CA THR A 114 1.12 -14.50 4.33
C THR A 114 -0.06 -13.58 4.59
N PHE A 115 0.21 -12.28 4.61
CA PHE A 115 -0.78 -11.23 4.74
C PHE A 115 -0.50 -10.15 3.70
N ARG A 116 -1.54 -9.63 3.06
CA ARG A 116 -1.42 -8.71 1.94
C ARG A 116 -2.02 -7.36 2.31
N PHE A 117 -1.33 -6.29 1.94
CA PHE A 117 -1.88 -4.95 1.88
C PHE A 117 -1.99 -4.52 0.42
N ALA A 118 -3.16 -4.03 0.02
CA ALA A 118 -3.40 -3.54 -1.34
C ALA A 118 -4.37 -2.34 -1.32
N PRO A 119 -4.40 -1.51 -2.38
CA PRO A 119 -5.40 -0.47 -2.53
C PRO A 119 -6.82 -1.03 -2.42
N THR A 120 -7.75 -0.25 -1.88
CA THR A 120 -9.14 -0.69 -1.65
C THR A 120 -9.88 -1.13 -2.90
N ASP A 121 -9.52 -0.60 -4.06
CA ASP A 121 -10.10 -0.98 -5.35
C ASP A 121 -9.50 -2.27 -5.93
N ALA A 122 -8.38 -2.75 -5.38
CA ALA A 122 -7.75 -4.05 -5.59
C ALA A 122 -7.69 -4.52 -7.05
N LYS A 123 -7.46 -3.61 -8.00
CA LYS A 123 -7.45 -3.93 -9.44
C LYS A 123 -6.24 -4.76 -9.82
N GLU A 124 -6.38 -5.56 -10.89
CA GLU A 124 -5.25 -6.25 -11.50
C GLU A 124 -4.09 -5.26 -11.79
N LYS A 125 -2.85 -5.69 -11.56
CA LYS A 125 -1.62 -4.91 -11.71
C LYS A 125 -1.49 -3.70 -10.77
N SER A 126 -2.40 -3.54 -9.80
CA SER A 126 -2.17 -2.61 -8.70
C SER A 126 -0.97 -3.08 -7.87
N ASP A 127 -0.22 -2.13 -7.34
CA ASP A 127 0.82 -2.43 -6.36
C ASP A 127 0.22 -3.03 -5.09
N CYS A 128 0.95 -3.94 -4.49
CA CYS A 128 0.58 -4.57 -3.23
C CYS A 128 1.84 -4.82 -2.40
N VAL A 129 1.66 -4.93 -1.10
CA VAL A 129 2.70 -5.34 -0.16
C VAL A 129 2.35 -6.72 0.38
N LEU A 130 3.24 -7.68 0.18
CA LEU A 130 3.12 -9.02 0.72
C LEU A 130 3.99 -9.13 1.97
N TYR A 131 3.35 -9.39 3.10
CA TYR A 131 3.99 -9.75 4.36
C TYR A 131 4.02 -11.28 4.47
N THR A 132 5.19 -11.84 4.73
CA THR A 132 5.40 -13.26 5.04
C THR A 132 5.84 -13.38 6.49
N GLU A 133 5.14 -14.22 7.25
CA GLU A 133 5.42 -14.47 8.66
C GLU A 133 6.82 -15.06 8.87
N ALA A 134 7.36 -14.85 10.07
CA ALA A 134 8.61 -15.47 10.49
C ALA A 134 8.44 -16.99 10.67
N THR A 135 9.55 -17.70 10.54
CA THR A 135 9.69 -19.11 10.92
C THR A 135 10.79 -19.24 11.97
N SER A 136 11.03 -20.45 12.48
CA SER A 136 12.08 -20.71 13.48
C SER A 136 13.49 -20.32 13.04
N SER A 137 13.72 -20.15 11.73
CA SER A 137 15.03 -19.85 11.17
C SER A 137 15.05 -18.71 10.14
N VAL A 138 13.88 -18.12 9.81
CA VAL A 138 13.76 -17.05 8.82
C VAL A 138 12.94 -15.91 9.44
N PRO A 139 13.47 -14.67 9.50
CA PRO A 139 12.70 -13.53 10.01
C PRO A 139 11.53 -13.20 9.08
N ALA A 140 10.54 -12.49 9.62
CA ALA A 140 9.43 -12.01 8.80
C ALA A 140 9.93 -11.05 7.72
N LYS A 141 9.26 -11.06 6.56
CA LYS A 141 9.67 -10.28 5.39
C LYS A 141 8.46 -9.58 4.79
N ALA A 142 8.63 -8.33 4.40
CA ALA A 142 7.64 -7.59 3.62
C ALA A 142 8.27 -7.17 2.28
N GLU A 143 7.52 -7.34 1.19
CA GLU A 143 7.98 -7.10 -0.18
C GLU A 143 6.90 -6.43 -1.02
N LEU A 144 7.32 -5.63 -2.00
CA LEU A 144 6.43 -5.11 -3.03
C LEU A 144 6.12 -6.19 -4.06
N GLY A 145 4.88 -6.19 -4.53
CA GLY A 145 4.42 -7.05 -5.60
C GLY A 145 3.31 -6.39 -6.40
N LYS A 146 2.73 -7.15 -7.32
CA LYS A 146 1.60 -6.73 -8.14
C LYS A 146 0.45 -7.72 -7.98
N LEU A 147 -0.78 -7.21 -7.99
CA LEU A 147 -1.97 -8.06 -8.00
C LEU A 147 -2.11 -8.78 -9.33
N ASN A 148 -2.33 -10.09 -9.30
CA ASN A 148 -2.76 -10.85 -10.46
C ASN A 148 -4.29 -10.77 -10.67
N ALA A 149 -4.80 -11.42 -11.72
CA ALA A 149 -6.24 -11.42 -12.04
C ALA A 149 -7.13 -12.00 -10.94
N SER A 150 -6.57 -12.86 -10.07
CA SER A 150 -7.25 -13.42 -8.89
C SER A 150 -7.11 -12.55 -7.64
N SER A 151 -6.64 -11.31 -7.77
CA SER A 151 -6.32 -10.43 -6.65
C SER A 151 -5.32 -11.03 -5.66
N VAL A 152 -4.41 -11.90 -6.11
CA VAL A 152 -3.30 -12.39 -5.27
C VAL A 152 -2.10 -11.49 -5.49
N CYS A 153 -1.42 -11.09 -4.41
CA CYS A 153 -0.18 -10.34 -4.51
C CYS A 153 0.96 -11.26 -4.92
N VAL A 154 1.54 -11.00 -6.09
CA VAL A 154 2.67 -11.76 -6.62
C VAL A 154 3.90 -10.86 -6.53
N VAL A 155 4.89 -11.29 -5.75
CA VAL A 155 6.19 -10.64 -5.66
C VAL A 155 7.00 -11.05 -6.88
N THR A 156 7.44 -10.09 -7.67
CA THR A 156 8.41 -10.33 -8.74
C THR A 156 9.81 -10.18 -8.16
N PRO A 157 10.72 -11.15 -8.39
CA PRO A 157 12.10 -11.09 -7.92
C PRO A 157 12.91 -9.97 -8.58
#